data_AF-A0A414BJ99-F1
#
_entry.id   AF-A0A414BJ99-F1
#
_cell.length_a   1.000
_cell.length_b   1.000
_cell.length_c   1.000
_cell.angle_alpha   90.00
_cell.angle_beta   90.00
_cell.angle_gamma   90.00
#
_symmetry.space_group_name_H-M   'P 1'
#
loop_
_entity.id
_entity.type
_entity.pdbx_description
1 polymer ?
#
loop_
_entity_poly.entity_id
_entity_poly.type
_entity_poly.pdbx_seq_one_letter_code
_entity_poly.pdbx_strand_id
1 'polypeptide(L)'
;MKHFMLLLILGGSDIYIPNPFEADSYILSYSLVYPNQIHKPGSRSPKCPLVVDLVDHTLTLPSQVIGNTLTLESEEGDVYTYYIIDTTFQIPKELSGEYSLKISDGNSMYQGVIELK
;
A
#
# COMPACT_ATOMS: atom_id res chain seq x y z
N MET A 1 -44.06 30.79 -43.22
CA MET A 1 -44.10 30.97 -41.75
C MET A 1 -43.38 29.79 -41.12
N LYS A 2 -42.35 30.11 -40.32
CA LYS A 2 -41.68 29.33 -39.25
C LYS A 2 -41.37 27.84 -39.47
N HIS A 3 -40.06 27.60 -39.60
CA HIS A 3 -39.31 26.40 -39.21
C HIS A 3 -39.87 25.64 -38.01
N PHE A 4 -39.70 24.31 -38.00
CA PHE A 4 -39.08 23.59 -36.86
C PHE A 4 -38.53 22.23 -37.34
N MET A 5 -37.21 22.21 -37.58
CA MET A 5 -36.41 20.99 -37.63
C MET A 5 -36.28 20.46 -36.19
N LEU A 6 -36.61 19.20 -35.95
CA LEU A 6 -36.36 18.54 -34.68
C LEU A 6 -35.32 17.44 -34.93
N LEU A 7 -34.05 17.85 -34.89
CA LEU A 7 -32.89 16.97 -34.81
C LEU A 7 -32.85 16.40 -33.39
N LEU A 8 -33.24 15.15 -33.20
CA LEU A 8 -32.98 14.41 -31.97
C LEU A 8 -31.52 13.97 -31.99
N ILE A 9 -30.65 14.79 -31.40
CA ILE A 9 -29.28 14.40 -31.06
C ILE A 9 -29.41 13.42 -29.89
N LEU A 10 -29.31 12.12 -30.16
CA LEU A 10 -28.97 11.14 -29.14
C LEU A 10 -27.53 11.44 -28.71
N GLY A 11 -27.39 12.29 -27.69
CA GLY A 11 -26.15 12.44 -26.96
C GLY A 11 -25.85 11.11 -26.28
N GLY A 12 -24.87 10.38 -26.80
CA GLY A 12 -24.23 9.32 -26.04
C GLY A 12 -23.63 9.95 -24.80
N SER A 13 -24.26 9.74 -23.65
CA SER A 13 -23.55 9.86 -22.38
C SER A 13 -22.65 8.64 -22.32
N ASP A 14 -21.37 8.82 -22.67
CA ASP A 14 -20.33 7.94 -22.18
C ASP A 14 -20.45 7.98 -20.66
N ILE A 15 -21.09 6.96 -20.11
CA ILE A 15 -21.02 6.67 -18.69
C ILE A 15 -19.56 6.29 -18.50
N TYR A 16 -18.72 7.28 -18.21
CA TYR A 16 -17.45 7.07 -17.54
C TYR A 16 -17.82 6.42 -16.21
N ILE A 17 -17.91 5.09 -16.21
CA ILE A 17 -17.81 4.32 -14.99
C ILE A 17 -16.38 4.63 -14.54
N PRO A 18 -16.17 5.36 -13.44
CA PRO A 18 -14.84 5.44 -12.87
C PRO A 18 -14.49 3.99 -12.56
N ASN A 19 -13.48 3.44 -13.24
CA ASN A 19 -12.95 2.15 -12.88
C ASN A 19 -12.71 2.21 -11.36
N PRO A 20 -13.33 1.35 -10.55
CA PRO A 20 -12.88 1.22 -9.18
C PRO A 20 -11.42 0.83 -9.32
N PHE A 21 -10.54 1.75 -8.96
CA PHE A 21 -9.11 1.52 -8.95
C PHE A 21 -8.94 0.29 -8.06
N GLU A 22 -8.61 -0.84 -8.68
CA GLU A 22 -8.58 -2.14 -7.99
C GLU A 22 -7.50 -2.03 -6.93
N ALA A 23 -7.91 -2.15 -5.67
CA ALA A 23 -6.98 -2.09 -4.55
C ALA A 23 -6.26 -3.43 -4.45
N ASP A 24 -4.94 -3.40 -4.62
CA ASP A 24 -4.11 -4.57 -4.39
C ASP A 24 -3.86 -4.70 -2.87
N SER A 25 -4.48 -5.69 -2.23
CA SER A 25 -4.30 -5.97 -0.80
C SER A 25 -3.09 -6.87 -0.54
N TYR A 26 -2.21 -6.44 0.35
CA TYR A 26 -0.98 -7.16 0.72
C TYR A 26 -1.01 -7.56 2.19
N ILE A 27 -0.64 -8.82 2.45
CA ILE A 27 -0.54 -9.38 3.80
C ILE A 27 0.92 -9.33 4.24
N LEU A 28 1.21 -8.56 5.28
CA LEU A 28 2.52 -8.45 5.89
C LEU A 28 2.66 -9.44 7.04
N SER A 29 3.71 -10.25 6.94
CA SER A 29 4.13 -11.19 7.98
C SER A 29 4.85 -10.43 9.08
N TYR A 30 4.61 -10.75 10.36
CA TYR A 30 5.38 -10.10 11.44
C TYR A 30 6.45 -10.99 12.05
N SER A 31 7.49 -10.32 12.51
CA SER A 31 8.59 -10.88 13.27
C SER A 31 9.02 -9.92 14.38
N LEU A 32 9.66 -10.47 15.41
CA LEU A 32 10.26 -9.70 16.50
C LEU A 32 11.73 -9.45 16.20
N VAL A 33 12.16 -8.21 16.38
CA VAL A 33 13.57 -7.80 16.32
C VAL A 33 14.19 -8.10 17.68
N TYR A 34 14.72 -9.32 17.86
CA TYR A 34 15.36 -9.70 19.13
C TYR A 34 16.81 -9.17 19.18
N PRO A 35 17.15 -8.22 20.08
CA PRO A 35 18.49 -7.65 20.08
C PRO A 35 19.55 -8.56 20.73
N ASN A 36 19.18 -9.58 21.52
CA ASN A 36 20.12 -10.46 22.24
C ASN A 36 19.45 -11.70 22.85
N GLN A 37 19.34 -12.84 22.15
CA GLN A 37 18.96 -14.11 22.81
C GLN A 37 19.87 -15.29 22.45
N ILE A 38 20.48 -15.85 23.51
CA ILE A 38 21.28 -17.08 23.58
C ILE A 38 20.40 -18.35 23.40
N HIS A 39 19.08 -18.22 23.38
CA HIS A 39 18.14 -19.33 23.17
C HIS A 39 17.19 -19.03 22.01
N LYS A 40 16.96 -20.04 21.15
CA LYS A 40 15.97 -19.99 20.07
C LYS A 40 14.57 -19.74 20.65
N PRO A 41 13.91 -18.61 20.38
CA PRO A 41 12.53 -18.44 20.79
C PRO A 41 11.67 -19.43 20.01
N GLY A 42 10.74 -20.11 20.69
CA GLY A 42 9.71 -20.90 20.03
C GLY A 42 8.92 -19.98 19.10
N SER A 43 8.76 -20.39 17.84
CA SER A 43 8.00 -19.64 16.83
C SER A 43 6.61 -19.30 17.38
N ARG A 44 6.40 -18.03 17.73
CA ARG A 44 5.08 -17.47 17.97
C ARG A 44 4.91 -16.38 16.94
N SER A 45 4.33 -16.76 15.80
CA SER A 45 3.77 -15.78 14.88
C SER A 45 2.82 -14.86 15.67
N PRO A 46 2.81 -13.57 15.36
CA PRO A 46 1.90 -12.60 15.96
C PRO A 46 0.46 -13.04 15.74
N LYS A 47 -0.43 -12.62 16.64
CA LYS A 47 -1.82 -13.05 16.65
C LYS A 47 -2.60 -12.60 15.39
N CYS A 48 -2.14 -11.56 14.69
CA CYS A 48 -2.74 -11.09 13.45
C CYS A 48 -1.67 -10.64 12.45
N PRO A 49 -1.69 -11.13 11.20
CA PRO A 49 -0.96 -10.49 10.11
C PRO A 49 -1.53 -9.08 9.86
N LEU A 50 -0.70 -8.18 9.30
CA LEU A 50 -1.11 -6.81 8.98
C LEU A 50 -1.50 -6.75 7.51
N VAL A 51 -2.68 -6.26 7.19
CA VAL A 51 -3.13 -6.06 5.82
C VAL A 51 -2.98 -4.59 5.45
N VAL A 52 -2.44 -4.33 4.27
CA VAL A 52 -2.29 -2.99 3.69
C VAL A 52 -2.84 -3.00 2.28
N ASP A 53 -3.47 -1.91 1.84
CA ASP A 53 -4.06 -1.81 0.50
C ASP A 53 -3.30 -0.78 -0.31
N LEU A 54 -2.99 -1.09 -1.58
CA LEU A 54 -2.33 -0.19 -2.50
C LEU A 54 -3.28 0.22 -3.62
N VAL A 55 -3.46 1.53 -3.80
CA VAL A 55 -4.29 2.12 -4.85
C VAL A 55 -3.58 3.32 -5.45
N ASP A 56 -3.20 3.28 -6.74
CA ASP A 56 -2.52 4.40 -7.43
C ASP A 56 -1.37 5.02 -6.61
N HIS A 57 -0.41 4.18 -6.17
CA HIS A 57 0.70 4.57 -5.30
C HIS A 57 0.30 5.05 -3.90
N THR A 58 -0.97 4.96 -3.52
CA THR A 58 -1.46 5.30 -2.19
C THR A 58 -1.59 4.03 -1.38
N LEU A 59 -0.77 3.93 -0.34
CA LEU A 59 -0.81 2.84 0.61
C LEU A 59 -1.75 3.19 1.76
N THR A 60 -2.76 2.35 1.99
CA THR A 60 -3.65 2.43 3.15
C THR A 60 -3.11 1.51 4.24
N LEU A 61 -2.83 2.10 5.39
CA LEU A 61 -2.17 1.51 6.54
C LEU A 61 -3.12 1.48 7.74
N PRO A 62 -3.18 0.37 8.50
CA PRO A 62 -3.94 0.33 9.75
C PRO A 62 -3.38 1.33 10.78
N SER A 63 -4.26 1.99 11.53
CA SER A 63 -3.84 3.05 12.50
C SER A 63 -2.88 2.56 13.58
N GLN A 64 -2.80 1.24 13.83
CA GLN A 64 -1.88 0.64 14.79
C GLN A 64 -0.39 0.80 14.42
N VAL A 65 -0.06 1.18 13.17
CA VAL A 65 1.32 1.40 12.73
C VAL A 65 1.72 2.88 12.65
N ILE A 66 0.85 3.80 13.08
CA ILE A 66 1.20 5.22 13.18
C ILE A 66 2.31 5.40 14.22
N GLY A 67 3.33 6.17 13.87
CA GLY A 67 4.55 6.36 14.66
C GLY A 67 5.66 5.36 14.33
N ASN A 68 5.41 4.35 13.50
CA ASN A 68 6.42 3.40 13.05
C ASN A 68 7.16 3.93 11.81
N THR A 69 8.26 3.28 11.49
CA THR A 69 9.06 3.53 10.28
C THR A 69 8.63 2.59 9.16
N LEU A 70 8.32 3.14 7.99
CA LEU A 70 8.12 2.41 6.73
C LEU A 70 9.43 2.40 5.95
N THR A 71 9.87 1.23 5.49
CA THR A 71 11.01 1.06 4.60
C THR A 71 10.59 0.32 3.35
N LEU A 72 10.95 0.85 2.19
CA LEU A 72 10.84 0.19 0.88
C LEU A 72 12.25 -0.12 0.39
N GLU A 73 12.50 -1.36 0.01
CA GLU A 73 13.79 -1.83 -0.51
C GLU A 73 13.56 -2.48 -1.88
N SER A 74 14.19 -1.95 -2.94
CA SER A 74 14.11 -2.53 -4.27
C SER A 74 15.02 -3.76 -4.39
N GLU A 75 14.79 -4.59 -5.42
CA GLU A 75 15.69 -5.71 -5.73
C GLU A 75 17.13 -5.26 -6.02
N GLU A 76 17.31 -4.04 -6.55
CA GLU A 76 18.62 -3.44 -6.84
C GLU A 76 19.33 -2.91 -5.58
N GLY A 77 18.65 -2.91 -4.43
CA GLY A 77 19.19 -2.48 -3.14
C GLY A 77 18.96 -1.00 -2.82
N ASP A 78 18.12 -0.29 -3.57
CA ASP A 78 17.73 1.08 -3.22
C ASP A 78 16.78 1.05 -2.02
N VAL A 79 17.06 1.89 -1.03
CA VAL A 79 16.31 1.92 0.23
C VAL A 79 15.68 3.28 0.46
N TYR A 80 14.36 3.29 0.63
CA TYR A 80 13.57 4.48 0.96
C TYR A 80 12.96 4.30 2.34
N THR A 81 13.12 5.29 3.22
CA THR A 81 12.65 5.20 4.61
C THR A 81 11.81 6.41 4.99
N TYR A 82 10.66 6.17 5.60
CA TYR A 82 9.64 7.17 5.91
C TYR A 82 9.07 6.97 7.32
N TYR A 83 8.55 8.04 7.90
CA TYR A 83 7.78 7.98 9.14
C TYR A 83 6.28 7.93 8.83
N ILE A 84 5.57 6.98 9.44
CA ILE A 84 4.12 6.85 9.29
C ILE A 84 3.43 7.82 10.23
N ILE A 85 2.83 8.87 9.69
CA ILE A 85 2.11 9.90 10.46
C ILE A 85 0.58 9.78 10.36
N ASP A 86 0.09 9.01 9.38
CA ASP A 86 -1.34 8.84 9.11
C ASP A 86 -1.60 7.42 8.55
N THR A 87 -2.88 7.09 8.39
CA THR A 87 -3.41 5.86 7.79
C THR A 87 -3.29 5.81 6.27
N THR A 88 -2.92 6.90 5.60
CA THR A 88 -2.66 6.93 4.16
C THR A 88 -1.27 7.45 3.89
N PHE A 89 -0.52 6.77 3.04
CA PHE A 89 0.84 7.14 2.66
C PHE A 89 0.97 7.15 1.14
N GLN A 90 1.37 8.28 0.56
CA GLN A 90 1.62 8.39 -0.87
C GLN A 90 3.07 7.99 -1.17
N ILE A 91 3.24 6.92 -1.93
CA ILE A 91 4.52 6.50 -2.49
C ILE A 91 4.82 7.40 -3.72
N PRO A 92 6.07 7.84 -3.92
CA PRO A 92 6.45 8.59 -5.11
C PRO A 92 6.15 7.81 -6.40
N LYS A 93 5.46 8.45 -7.36
CA LYS A 93 5.01 7.80 -8.60
C LYS A 93 6.14 7.43 -9.56
N GLU A 94 7.35 7.89 -9.29
CA GLU A 94 8.55 7.54 -10.04
C GLU A 94 9.07 6.13 -9.69
N LEU A 95 8.63 5.56 -8.55
CA LEU A 95 8.99 4.21 -8.15
C LEU A 95 8.09 3.20 -8.86
N SER A 96 8.66 2.13 -9.39
CA SER A 96 7.92 1.06 -10.07
C SER A 96 8.60 -0.29 -9.87
N GLY A 97 7.85 -1.38 -9.94
CA GLY A 97 8.31 -2.75 -9.78
C GLY A 97 8.15 -3.28 -8.35
N GLU A 98 8.86 -4.37 -8.05
CA GLU A 98 8.75 -5.10 -6.80
C GLU A 98 9.58 -4.45 -5.69
N TYR A 99 8.96 -4.22 -4.53
CA TYR A 99 9.63 -3.69 -3.34
C TYR A 99 9.34 -4.56 -2.12
N SER A 100 10.39 -4.84 -1.35
CA SER A 100 10.22 -5.31 0.02
C SER A 100 9.75 -4.15 0.89
N LEU A 101 8.53 -4.27 1.40
CA LEU A 101 7.94 -3.34 2.34
C LEU A 101 8.17 -3.84 3.76
N LYS A 102 8.73 -2.99 4.61
CA LYS A 102 8.97 -3.24 6.04
C LYS A 102 8.36 -2.12 6.86
N ILE A 103 7.64 -2.44 7.93
CA ILE A 103 7.13 -1.48 8.92
C ILE A 103 7.69 -1.88 10.28
N SER A 104 8.41 -1.00 10.95
CA SER A 104 9.11 -1.31 12.20
C SER A 104 8.93 -0.23 13.27
N ASP A 105 8.73 -0.66 14.51
CA ASP A 105 8.79 0.19 15.72
C ASP A 105 10.15 0.11 16.45
N GLY A 106 11.12 -0.59 15.85
CA GLY A 106 12.44 -0.89 16.41
C GLY A 106 12.52 -2.20 17.20
N ASN A 107 11.40 -2.70 17.73
CA ASN A 107 11.33 -3.97 18.48
C ASN A 107 10.61 -5.07 17.72
N SER A 108 9.71 -4.70 16.81
CA SER A 108 8.93 -5.58 15.97
C SER A 108 8.90 -5.05 14.55
N MET A 109 8.74 -5.96 13.59
CA MET A 109 8.57 -5.59 12.20
C MET A 109 7.44 -6.38 11.54
N TYR A 110 6.72 -5.71 10.65
CA TYR A 110 5.88 -6.33 9.62
C TYR A 110 6.64 -6.25 8.30
N GLN A 111 6.62 -7.32 7.52
CA GLN A 111 7.31 -7.40 6.24
C GLN A 111 6.46 -8.10 5.19
N GLY A 112 6.57 -7.63 3.96
CA GLY A 112 5.96 -8.24 2.79
C GLY A 112 6.57 -7.69 1.53
N VAL A 113 6.00 -8.08 0.41
CA VAL A 113 6.40 -7.65 -0.92
C VAL A 113 5.21 -6.97 -1.56
N ILE A 114 5.42 -5.79 -2.14
CA ILE A 114 4.41 -5.04 -2.89
C ILE A 114 4.90 -4.81 -4.31
N GLU A 115 3.96 -4.65 -5.24
CA GLU A 115 4.25 -4.33 -6.64
C GLU A 115 3.74 -2.93 -6.95
N LEU A 116 4.62 -2.04 -7.38
CA LEU A 116 4.28 -0.67 -7.77
C LEU A 116 4.10 -0.59 -9.30
N LYS A 117 2.90 -0.22 -9.75
CA LYS A 117 2.52 -0.16 -11.18
C LYS A 117 2.67 1.23 -11.77
#